data_AF-A0A3A4WQX1-F1
#
_entry.id   AF-A0A3A4WQX1-F1
#
_cell.length_a   1.000
_cell.length_b   1.000
_cell.length_c   1.000
_cell.angle_alpha   90.00
_cell.angle_beta   90.00
_cell.angle_gamma   90.00
#
_symmetry.space_group_name_H-M   'P 1'
#
loop_
_entity.id
_entity.type
_entity.pdbx_description
1 polymer ?
#
loop_
_entity_poly.entity_id
_entity_poly.type
_entity_poly.pdbx_seq_one_letter_code
_entity_poly.pdbx_strand_id
1 'polypeptide(L)'
;METCPTCHAALKGEIRCRRCKTDLSRAADTASKAESHRLAAVEAYRSGRYEEMRRHAGRSFSLQRTPKNTPLFACAALLCGDYGLAVKLWKLHTGVRPTDKPFAPKKFPPQSQFP
;
A
#
# COMPACT_ATOMS: atom_id res chain seq x y z
N MET A 1 2.83 -10.36 -12.79
CA MET A 1 1.46 -10.92 -12.65
C MET A 1 1.56 -12.40 -12.99
N GLU A 2 1.24 -13.28 -12.04
CA GLU A 2 1.52 -14.73 -12.16
C GLU A 2 0.31 -15.54 -12.63
N THR A 3 -0.89 -14.96 -12.57
CA THR A 3 -2.16 -15.60 -12.94
C THR A 3 -3.04 -14.68 -13.77
N CYS A 4 -3.83 -15.25 -14.67
CA CYS A 4 -4.78 -14.52 -15.50
C CYS A 4 -6.00 -14.09 -14.65
N PRO A 5 -6.39 -12.81 -14.65
CA PRO A 5 -7.57 -12.35 -13.91
C PRO A 5 -8.89 -12.89 -14.47
N THR A 6 -8.92 -13.36 -15.73
CA THR A 6 -10.14 -13.84 -16.40
C THR A 6 -10.37 -15.33 -16.21
N CYS A 7 -9.32 -16.15 -16.28
CA CYS A 7 -9.44 -17.61 -16.25
C CYS A 7 -8.56 -18.28 -15.17
N HIS A 8 -7.87 -17.50 -14.36
CA HIS A 8 -6.97 -17.93 -13.29
C HIS A 8 -5.83 -18.87 -13.71
N ALA A 9 -5.62 -19.08 -15.01
CA ALA A 9 -4.50 -19.85 -15.53
C ALA A 9 -3.17 -19.15 -15.21
N ALA A 10 -2.13 -19.95 -14.92
CA ALA A 10 -0.79 -19.43 -14.69
C ALA A 10 -0.25 -18.71 -15.94
N LEU A 11 0.18 -17.46 -15.75
CA LEU A 11 0.83 -16.64 -16.76
C LEU A 11 2.35 -16.81 -16.62
N LYS A 12 2.99 -17.47 -17.59
CA LYS A 12 4.46 -17.58 -17.64
C LYS A 12 5.12 -16.30 -18.18
N GLY A 13 4.69 -15.13 -17.70
CA GLY A 13 5.19 -13.83 -18.17
C GLY A 13 4.66 -13.38 -19.54
N GLU A 14 3.71 -14.10 -20.13
CA GLU A 14 3.11 -13.72 -21.40
C GLU A 14 2.04 -12.65 -21.24
N ILE A 15 2.03 -11.69 -22.16
CA ILE A 15 1.07 -10.58 -22.18
C ILE A 15 -0.32 -11.05 -22.64
N ARG A 16 -0.39 -12.19 -23.33
CA ARG A 16 -1.64 -12.80 -23.77
C ARG A 16 -1.84 -14.13 -23.07
N CYS A 17 -3.02 -14.35 -22.50
CA CYS A 17 -3.29 -15.63 -21.84
C CYS A 17 -3.44 -16.75 -22.89
N ARG A 18 -2.70 -17.87 -22.74
CA ARG A 18 -2.81 -19.02 -23.65
C ARG A 18 -4.18 -19.72 -23.63
N ARG A 19 -4.91 -19.64 -22.50
CA ARG A 19 -6.20 -20.33 -22.32
C ARG A 19 -7.38 -19.53 -22.84
N CYS A 20 -7.58 -18.31 -22.33
CA CYS A 20 -8.71 -17.46 -22.70
C CYS A 20 -8.38 -16.45 -23.81
N LYS A 21 -7.14 -16.40 -24.30
CA LYS A 21 -6.64 -15.47 -25.33
C LYS A 21 -6.80 -13.98 -25.00
N THR A 22 -7.23 -13.66 -23.77
CA THR A 22 -7.37 -12.29 -23.28
C THR A 22 -6.03 -11.57 -23.35
N ASP A 23 -6.08 -10.37 -23.90
CA ASP A 23 -4.96 -9.44 -23.90
C ASP A 23 -4.82 -8.78 -22.54
N LEU A 24 -3.70 -9.05 -21.87
CA LEU A 24 -3.36 -8.53 -20.55
C LEU A 24 -2.36 -7.38 -20.65
N SER A 25 -2.05 -6.86 -21.85
CA SER A 25 -1.15 -5.72 -22.07
C SER A 25 -1.52 -4.56 -21.16
N ARG A 26 -2.79 -4.16 -21.17
CA ARG A 26 -3.28 -3.04 -20.35
C ARG A 26 -3.18 -3.30 -18.85
N ALA A 27 -3.34 -4.56 -18.43
CA ALA A 27 -3.23 -4.95 -17.03
C ALA A 27 -1.76 -5.00 -16.57
N ALA A 28 -0.85 -5.41 -17.45
CA ALA A 28 0.59 -5.37 -17.23
C ALA A 28 1.10 -3.92 -17.19
N ASP A 29 0.62 -3.06 -18.09
CA ASP A 29 0.98 -1.63 -18.13
C ASP A 29 0.54 -0.90 -16.86
N THR A 30 -0.68 -1.16 -16.38
CA THR A 30 -1.17 -0.57 -15.13
C THR A 30 -0.38 -1.07 -13.92
N ALA A 31 -0.01 -2.36 -13.90
CA ALA A 31 0.87 -2.91 -12.87
C ALA A 31 2.27 -2.25 -12.88
N SER A 32 2.85 -2.07 -14.07
CA SER A 32 4.15 -1.42 -14.25
C SER A 32 4.11 0.03 -13.77
N LYS A 33 3.07 0.79 -14.16
CA LYS A 33 2.86 2.18 -13.68
C LYS A 33 2.69 2.26 -12.17
N ALA A 34 1.97 1.31 -11.56
CA ALA A 34 1.79 1.25 -10.11
C ALA A 34 3.14 1.03 -9.40
N GLU A 35 3.98 0.16 -9.95
CA GLU A 35 5.32 -0.11 -9.45
C GLU A 35 6.26 1.09 -9.60
N SER A 36 6.25 1.78 -10.75
CA SER A 36 7.03 3.02 -10.94
C SER A 36 6.66 4.09 -9.91
N HIS A 37 5.36 4.26 -9.62
CA HIS A 37 4.92 5.17 -8.56
C HIS A 37 5.33 4.72 -7.16
N ARG A 38 5.36 3.41 -6.90
CA ARG A 38 5.86 2.87 -5.62
C ARG A 38 7.33 3.22 -5.43
N LEU A 39 8.16 3.00 -6.46
CA LEU A 39 9.58 3.33 -6.42
C LEU A 39 9.81 4.83 -6.22
N ALA A 40 9.05 5.68 -6.91
CA ALA A 40 9.11 7.13 -6.73
C ALA A 40 8.73 7.56 -5.30
N ALA A 41 7.73 6.91 -4.68
CA ALA A 41 7.36 7.18 -3.30
C ALA A 41 8.48 6.80 -2.31
N VAL A 42 9.17 5.68 -2.54
CA VAL A 42 10.32 5.26 -1.72
C VAL A 42 11.47 6.24 -1.86
N GLU A 43 11.73 6.73 -3.07
CA GLU A 43 12.80 7.71 -3.30
C GLU A 43 12.48 9.07 -2.66
N ALA A 44 11.22 9.50 -2.75
CA ALA A 44 10.75 10.70 -2.05
C ALA A 44 10.89 10.57 -0.53
N TYR A 45 10.61 9.39 0.04
CA TYR A 45 10.85 9.12 1.46
C TYR A 45 12.32 9.24 1.84
N ARG A 46 13.23 8.66 1.05
CA ARG A 46 14.68 8.78 1.26
C ARG A 46 15.17 10.23 1.20
N SER A 47 14.54 11.04 0.35
CA SER A 47 14.84 12.46 0.20
C SER A 47 14.13 13.36 1.21
N GLY A 48 13.35 12.82 2.16
CA GLY A 48 12.57 13.59 3.13
C GLY A 48 11.39 14.38 2.54
N ARG A 49 11.01 14.13 1.28
CA ARG A 49 9.92 14.81 0.58
C ARG A 49 8.59 14.09 0.81
N TYR A 50 8.02 14.25 2.01
CA TYR A 50 6.85 13.47 2.44
C TYR A 50 5.56 13.77 1.67
N GLU A 51 5.34 15.02 1.23
CA GLU A 51 4.20 15.38 0.37
C GLU A 51 4.25 14.66 -0.99
N GLU A 52 5.44 14.57 -1.59
CA GLU A 52 5.65 13.83 -2.84
C GLU A 52 5.48 12.32 -2.63
N MET A 53 6.01 11.79 -1.52
CA MET A 53 5.79 10.40 -1.11
C MET A 53 4.28 10.10 -1.03
N ARG A 54 3.49 10.98 -0.40
CA ARG A 54 2.04 10.81 -0.26
C ARG A 54 1.34 10.79 -1.62
N ARG A 55 1.71 11.70 -2.53
CA ARG A 55 1.15 11.76 -3.88
C ARG A 55 1.43 10.49 -4.67
N HIS A 56 2.68 10.01 -4.65
CA HIS A 56 3.10 8.82 -5.39
C HIS A 56 2.51 7.54 -4.77
N ALA A 57 2.49 7.42 -3.45
CA ALA A 57 1.89 6.30 -2.74
C ALA A 57 0.38 6.22 -2.99
N GLY A 58 -0.34 7.35 -2.96
CA GLY A 58 -1.77 7.40 -3.27
C GLY A 58 -2.08 6.97 -4.72
N ARG A 59 -1.25 7.37 -5.69
CA ARG A 59 -1.38 6.92 -7.09
C ARG A 59 -1.13 5.43 -7.23
N SER A 60 -0.08 4.89 -6.60
CA SER A 60 0.21 3.45 -6.61
C SER A 60 -0.93 2.64 -5.99
N PHE A 61 -1.47 3.10 -4.86
CA PHE A 61 -2.61 2.47 -4.16
C PHE A 61 -3.90 2.50 -5.00
N SER A 62 -4.15 3.59 -5.73
CA SER A 62 -5.34 3.72 -6.60
C SER A 62 -5.26 2.84 -7.84
N LEU A 63 -4.05 2.63 -8.39
CA LEU A 63 -3.83 1.74 -9.52
C LEU A 63 -3.86 0.27 -9.11
N GLN A 64 -3.22 -0.07 -8.00
CA GLN A 64 -3.22 -1.41 -7.45
C GLN A 64 -3.18 -1.39 -5.91
N ARG A 65 -4.29 -1.87 -5.32
CA ARG A 65 -4.35 -2.21 -3.90
C ARG A 65 -3.60 -3.51 -3.65
N THR A 66 -2.32 -3.39 -3.37
CA THR A 66 -1.49 -4.52 -2.93
C THR A 66 -1.22 -4.42 -1.42
N PRO A 67 -0.96 -5.55 -0.75
CA PRO A 67 -0.54 -5.55 0.65
C PRO A 67 0.78 -4.78 0.86
N LYS A 68 1.61 -4.61 -0.18
CA LYS A 68 2.84 -3.79 -0.11
C LYS A 68 2.56 -2.28 -0.21
N ASN A 69 1.57 -1.86 -0.99
CA ASN A 69 1.28 -0.43 -1.22
C ASN A 69 0.47 0.21 -0.09
N THR A 70 -0.36 -0.57 0.58
CA THR A 70 -1.23 -0.09 1.68
C THR A 70 -0.44 0.48 2.88
N PRO A 71 0.57 -0.21 3.45
CA PRO A 71 1.34 0.32 4.57
C PRO A 71 2.22 1.50 4.13
N LEU A 72 2.74 1.50 2.90
CA LEU A 72 3.50 2.63 2.35
C LEU A 72 2.66 3.92 2.34
N PHE A 73 1.40 3.81 1.91
CA PHE A 73 0.49 4.97 1.90
C PHE A 73 0.06 5.37 3.32
N ALA A 74 -0.14 4.40 4.22
CA ALA A 74 -0.42 4.69 5.63
C ALA A 74 0.72 5.46 6.30
N CYS A 75 1.97 5.05 6.07
CA CYS A 75 3.16 5.75 6.56
C CYS A 75 3.29 7.16 5.95
N ALA A 76 3.02 7.32 4.65
CA ALA A 76 3.04 8.64 4.03
C ALA A 76 1.98 9.59 4.63
N ALA A 77 0.77 9.08 4.89
CA ALA A 77 -0.28 9.85 5.55
C ALA A 77 0.12 10.26 6.98
N LEU A 78 0.76 9.35 7.73
CA LEU A 78 1.25 9.62 9.08
C LEU A 78 2.31 10.74 9.09
N LEU A 79 3.28 10.69 8.17
CA LEU A 79 4.35 11.67 8.06
C LEU A 79 3.85 13.05 7.62
N CYS A 80 2.78 13.10 6.84
CA CYS A 80 2.09 14.35 6.47
C CYS A 80 1.10 14.86 7.53
N GLY A 81 0.96 14.19 8.68
CA GLY A 81 0.05 14.59 9.76
C GLY A 81 -1.42 14.24 9.54
N ASP A 82 -1.75 13.44 8.53
CA ASP A 82 -3.13 13.00 8.23
C ASP A 82 -3.45 11.69 8.97
N TYR A 83 -3.54 11.79 10.29
CA TYR A 83 -3.68 10.63 11.18
C TYR A 83 -4.96 9.82 10.93
N GLY A 84 -6.05 10.49 10.53
CA GLY A 84 -7.32 9.84 10.23
C GLY A 84 -7.21 8.91 9.02
N LEU A 85 -6.50 9.34 7.99
CA LEU A 85 -6.22 8.52 6.81
C LEU A 85 -5.24 7.39 7.15
N ALA A 86 -4.19 7.68 7.91
CA ALA A 86 -3.19 6.69 8.32
C ALA A 86 -3.83 5.49 9.05
N VAL A 87 -4.70 5.74 10.02
CA VAL A 87 -5.40 4.68 10.78
C VAL A 87 -6.32 3.85 9.89
N LYS A 88 -7.07 4.50 8.97
CA LYS A 88 -7.96 3.79 8.03
C LYS A 88 -7.17 2.83 7.13
N LEU A 89 -6.05 3.30 6.57
CA LEU A 89 -5.19 2.49 5.71
C LEU A 89 -4.50 1.37 6.48
N TRP A 90 -4.07 1.62 7.71
CA TRP A 90 -3.46 0.61 8.55
C TRP A 90 -4.44 -0.53 8.90
N LYS A 91 -5.70 -0.20 9.19
CA LYS A 91 -6.77 -1.19 9.40
C LYS A 91 -7.03 -2.04 8.16
N LEU A 92 -7.03 -1.41 6.98
CA LEU A 92 -7.16 -2.11 5.70
C LEU A 92 -6.02 -3.10 5.46
N HIS A 93 -4.80 -2.75 5.86
CA HIS A 93 -3.62 -3.62 5.71
C HIS A 93 -3.66 -4.84 6.63
N THR A 94 -4.00 -4.64 7.91
CA THR A 94 -3.96 -5.73 8.91
C THR A 94 -5.18 -6.66 8.82
N GLY A 95 -6.23 -6.29 8.06
CA GLY A 95 -7.48 -7.04 8.02
C GLY A 95 -8.23 -7.06 9.36
N VAL A 96 -7.76 -6.28 10.35
CA VAL A 96 -8.36 -6.19 11.68
C VAL A 96 -9.59 -5.30 11.56
N ARG A 97 -10.78 -5.92 11.54
CA ARG A 97 -12.04 -5.20 11.81
C ARG A 97 -11.92 -4.59 13.22
N PRO A 98 -12.41 -3.37 13.47
CA PRO A 98 -12.47 -2.87 14.83
C PRO A 98 -13.31 -3.87 15.63
N THR A 99 -12.67 -4.60 16.55
CA THR A 99 -13.41 -5.04 17.71
C THR A 99 -13.74 -3.77 18.48
N ASP A 100 -15.00 -3.63 18.85
CA ASP A 100 -15.59 -2.42 19.45
C ASP A 100 -15.10 -2.20 20.89
N LYS A 101 -13.79 -2.24 21.11
CA LYS A 101 -13.18 -1.89 22.38
C LYS A 101 -12.27 -0.69 22.15
N PRO A 102 -12.55 0.46 22.81
CA PRO A 102 -11.66 1.60 22.75
C PRO A 102 -10.26 1.14 23.13
N PHE A 103 -9.26 1.69 22.43
CA PHE A 103 -7.85 1.54 22.77
C PHE A 103 -7.68 2.07 24.20
N ALA A 104 -7.80 1.18 25.19
CA ALA A 104 -7.49 1.50 26.56
C ALA A 104 -6.01 1.89 26.55
N PRO A 105 -5.64 3.14 26.90
CA PRO A 105 -4.25 3.49 27.01
C PRO A 105 -3.66 2.55 28.05
N LYS A 106 -2.76 1.65 27.62
CA LYS A 106 -1.91 0.94 28.56
C LYS A 106 -1.23 2.03 29.35
N LYS A 107 -1.54 2.12 30.64
CA LYS A 107 -0.93 3.07 31.58
C LYS A 107 0.58 2.98 31.36
N PHE A 108 1.17 3.99 30.73
CA PHE A 108 2.61 4.12 30.74
C PHE A 108 3.00 4.25 32.22
N PRO A 109 3.91 3.41 32.73
CA PRO A 109 4.40 3.59 34.08
C PRO A 109 4.98 5.01 34.17
N PRO A 110 4.73 5.74 35.28
CA PRO A 110 5.29 7.07 35.44
C PRO A 110 6.80 6.98 35.28
N GLN A 111 7.37 7.87 34.46
CA GLN A 111 8.81 8.09 34.39
C GLN A 111 9.26 8.70 35.72
N SER A 112 9.27 7.91 36.79
CA SER A 112 9.95 8.25 38.03
C SER A 112 11.37 7.71 37.91
N GLN A 113 12.30 8.67 37.80
CA GLN A 113 13.66 8.61 38.32
C GLN A 113 14.58 7.56 37.68
N PHE A 114 15.49 8.02 36.83
CA PHE A 114 16.85 7.51 36.85
C PHE A 114 17.83 8.68 37.10
N PRO A 115 18.89 8.44 37.88
CA PRO A 115 19.67 9.43 38.61
C PRO A 115 20.59 10.29 37.75
#